data_AF-A0A8H7V8T1-F1
#
_entry.id   AF-A0A8H7V8T1-F1
#
_cell.length_a   1.000
_cell.length_b   1.000
_cell.length_c   1.000
_cell.angle_alpha   90.00
_cell.angle_beta   90.00
_cell.angle_gamma   90.00
#
_symmetry.space_group_name_H-M   'P 1'
#
loop_
_entity.id
_entity.type
_entity.pdbx_description
1 polymer ?
#
loop_
_entity_poly.entity_id
_entity_poly.type
_entity_poly.pdbx_seq_one_letter_code
_entity_poly.pdbx_strand_id
1 'polypeptide(L)'
;MVLPIPTEVQNSIKLLLIEGLSYSAIQKMKFLGDPTLPKGGKQSIISTQTRNYIAKNLRNGSLNGLKKVQSYLLTLGIERSLRGIRQVLNSEGFKARRKVKINFVNATNKRKRFAWAKKYQHYTTDGATELLPHQIESHVQGDGGSVLFWGLITAEEPGYGSTVTEGDVNTDVYIDILSTSLLDTLEYCGLDRKSFRFQQDNATPHISVPTKQ
;
A
#
# COMPACT_ATOMS: atom_id res chain seq x y z
N MET A 1 16.90 73.16 3.76
CA MET A 1 18.11 72.42 4.16
C MET A 1 17.82 70.93 4.07
N VAL A 2 18.41 70.22 3.10
CA VAL A 2 18.33 68.75 3.03
C VAL A 2 19.32 68.21 4.05
N LEU A 3 18.86 67.38 4.99
CA LEU A 3 19.75 66.77 5.98
C LEU A 3 20.71 65.81 5.27
N PRO A 4 22.02 65.84 5.60
CA PRO A 4 22.99 64.94 4.99
C PRO A 4 22.64 63.48 5.32
N ILE A 5 22.77 62.62 4.32
CA ILE A 5 22.52 61.18 4.47
C ILE A 5 23.49 60.62 5.53
N PRO A 6 23.01 59.84 6.51
CA PRO A 6 23.85 59.26 7.55
C PRO A 6 25.06 58.51 6.99
N THR A 7 26.24 58.70 7.59
CA THR A 7 27.53 58.17 7.11
C THR A 7 27.51 56.64 6.97
N GLU A 8 26.79 55.95 7.84
CA GLU A 8 26.60 54.49 7.79
C GLU A 8 25.95 54.04 6.48
N VAL A 9 24.90 54.76 6.04
CA VAL A 9 24.21 54.50 4.76
C VAL A 9 25.12 54.78 3.57
N GLN A 10 25.98 55.80 3.65
CA GLN A 10 26.96 56.11 2.61
C GLN A 10 28.02 55.00 2.49
N ASN A 11 28.47 54.44 3.62
CA ASN A 11 29.46 53.35 3.67
C ASN A 11 28.88 52.04 3.11
N SER A 12 27.61 51.70 3.44
CA SER A 12 26.96 50.52 2.87
C SER A 12 26.76 50.62 1.35
N ILE A 13 26.41 51.80 0.83
CA ILE A 13 26.29 52.02 -0.62
C ILE A 13 27.66 51.88 -1.30
N LYS A 14 28.72 52.43 -0.72
CA LYS A 14 30.08 52.29 -1.25
C LYS A 14 30.55 50.84 -1.31
N LEU A 15 30.31 50.04 -0.26
CA LEU A 15 30.66 48.62 -0.24
C LEU A 15 29.94 47.82 -1.34
N LEU A 16 28.63 48.02 -1.52
CA LEU A 16 27.85 47.32 -2.56
C LEU A 16 28.27 47.71 -3.99
N LEU A 17 28.72 48.95 -4.20
CA LEU A 17 29.27 49.38 -5.49
C LEU A 17 30.64 48.75 -5.78
N ILE A 18 31.49 48.58 -4.74
CA ILE A 18 32.78 47.90 -4.84
C ILE A 18 32.59 46.42 -5.19
N GLU A 19 31.52 45.79 -4.68
CA GLU A 19 31.12 44.42 -5.01
C GLU A 19 30.51 44.27 -6.42
N GLY A 20 30.47 45.34 -7.22
CA GLY A 20 30.08 45.31 -8.64
C GLY A 20 28.58 45.47 -8.91
N LEU A 21 27.77 45.78 -7.89
CA LEU A 21 26.35 46.10 -8.11
C LEU A 21 26.21 47.51 -8.68
N SER A 22 25.40 47.67 -9.72
CA SER A 22 25.12 49.02 -10.24
C SER A 22 24.30 49.84 -9.24
N TYR A 23 24.46 51.18 -9.27
CA TYR A 23 23.64 52.10 -8.48
C TYR A 23 22.12 51.86 -8.69
N SER A 24 21.72 51.49 -9.91
CA SER A 24 20.33 51.14 -10.23
C SER A 24 19.84 49.87 -9.52
N ALA A 25 20.72 48.88 -9.35
CA ALA A 25 20.40 47.65 -8.63
C ALA A 25 20.24 47.91 -7.14
N ILE A 26 21.16 48.69 -6.54
CA ILE A 26 21.11 49.10 -5.13
C ILE A 26 19.82 49.89 -4.85
N GLN A 27 19.44 50.79 -5.76
CA GLN A 27 18.20 51.56 -5.64
C GLN A 27 16.97 50.65 -5.74
N LYS A 28 16.94 49.69 -6.67
CA LYS A 28 15.86 48.70 -6.78
C LYS A 28 15.77 47.81 -5.53
N MET A 29 16.87 47.37 -4.95
CA MET A 29 16.88 46.57 -3.71
C MET A 29 16.28 47.34 -2.52
N LYS A 30 16.56 48.65 -2.42
CA LYS A 30 16.02 49.51 -1.35
C LYS A 30 14.50 49.74 -1.46
N PHE A 31 13.95 49.78 -2.66
CA PHE A 31 12.54 50.14 -2.88
C PHE A 31 11.62 48.98 -3.29
N LEU A 32 12.15 47.92 -3.91
CA LEU A 32 11.37 46.84 -4.54
C LEU A 32 11.56 45.47 -3.87
N GLY A 33 12.35 45.38 -2.79
CA GLY A 33 12.59 44.14 -2.06
C GLY A 33 13.73 43.28 -2.63
N ASP A 34 13.88 42.07 -2.07
CA ASP A 34 14.99 41.15 -2.36
C ASP A 34 14.97 40.66 -3.82
N PRO A 35 16.00 40.97 -4.63
CA PRO A 35 16.07 40.55 -6.03
C PRO A 35 16.40 39.07 -6.21
N THR A 36 16.73 38.34 -5.15
CA THR A 36 16.96 36.89 -5.17
C THR A 36 15.67 36.07 -5.16
N LEU A 37 14.51 36.73 -4.97
CA LEU A 37 13.23 36.05 -5.02
C LEU A 37 13.03 35.36 -6.37
N PRO A 38 12.53 34.10 -6.38
CA PRO A 38 12.33 33.36 -7.60
C PRO A 38 11.37 34.11 -8.53
N LYS A 39 11.81 34.31 -9.77
CA LYS A 39 10.98 34.95 -10.81
C LYS A 39 9.67 34.17 -10.95
N GLY A 40 8.56 34.90 -11.09
CA GLY A 40 7.26 34.32 -11.34
C GLY A 40 7.30 33.41 -12.58
N GLY A 41 6.91 32.15 -12.39
CA GLY A 41 6.84 31.18 -13.47
C GLY A 41 5.63 31.40 -14.37
N LYS A 42 5.62 30.72 -15.53
CA LYS A 42 4.45 30.65 -16.41
C LYS A 42 3.27 30.04 -15.64
N GLN A 43 2.10 30.67 -15.73
CA GLN A 43 0.88 30.11 -15.16
C GLN A 43 0.55 28.75 -15.77
N SER A 44 0.13 27.80 -14.91
CA SER A 44 -0.30 26.48 -15.35
C SER A 44 -1.58 26.60 -16.18
N ILE A 45 -1.62 25.87 -17.31
CA ILE A 45 -2.83 25.76 -18.16
C ILE A 45 -3.99 25.14 -17.38
N ILE A 46 -3.69 24.21 -16.46
CA ILE A 46 -4.71 23.61 -15.60
C ILE A 46 -4.82 24.48 -14.34
N SER A 47 -6.01 25.06 -14.14
CA SER A 47 -6.31 25.87 -12.97
C SER A 47 -6.20 25.05 -11.67
N THR A 48 -5.94 25.75 -10.56
CA THR A 48 -5.91 25.11 -9.24
C THR A 48 -7.25 24.47 -8.87
N GLN A 49 -8.37 25.08 -9.29
CA GLN A 49 -9.71 24.52 -9.08
C GLN A 49 -9.89 23.18 -9.81
N THR A 50 -9.49 23.12 -11.09
CA THR A 50 -9.56 21.90 -11.89
C THR A 50 -8.65 20.81 -11.30
N ARG A 51 -7.44 21.16 -10.83
CA ARG A 51 -6.54 20.22 -10.13
C ARG A 51 -7.17 19.67 -8.86
N ASN A 52 -7.76 20.51 -8.03
CA ASN A 52 -8.45 20.11 -6.80
C ASN A 52 -9.63 19.18 -7.10
N TYR A 53 -10.41 19.46 -8.14
CA TYR A 53 -11.52 18.61 -8.57
C TYR A 53 -11.03 17.24 -9.07
N ILE A 54 -9.98 17.19 -9.88
CA ILE A 54 -9.36 15.94 -10.34
C ILE A 54 -8.84 15.13 -9.14
N ALA A 55 -8.15 15.78 -8.20
CA ALA A 55 -7.65 15.15 -7.00
C ALA A 55 -8.78 14.55 -6.13
N LYS A 56 -9.88 15.29 -5.95
CA LYS A 56 -11.08 14.78 -5.26
C LYS A 56 -11.66 13.54 -5.95
N ASN A 57 -11.76 13.56 -7.29
CA ASN A 57 -12.31 12.45 -8.07
C ASN A 57 -11.36 11.26 -8.26
N LEU A 58 -10.06 11.46 -8.04
CA LEU A 58 -9.11 10.34 -7.93
C LEU A 58 -9.25 9.65 -6.57
N ARG A 59 -9.42 10.42 -5.49
CA ARG A 59 -9.61 9.87 -4.14
C ARG A 59 -10.93 9.10 -3.99
N ASN A 60 -12.01 9.57 -4.62
CA ASN A 60 -13.30 8.85 -4.62
C ASN A 60 -13.35 7.67 -5.60
N GLY A 61 -12.34 7.49 -6.46
CA GLY A 61 -12.26 6.40 -7.44
C GLY A 61 -13.01 6.61 -8.76
N SER A 62 -13.64 7.76 -8.99
CA SER A 62 -14.40 8.08 -10.21
C SER A 62 -13.48 8.26 -11.43
N LEU A 63 -12.36 8.97 -11.26
CA LEU A 63 -11.35 9.19 -12.31
C LEU A 63 -10.14 8.26 -12.15
N ASN A 64 -10.37 6.94 -12.13
CA ASN A 64 -9.30 5.97 -11.93
C ASN A 64 -8.33 5.86 -13.12
N GLY A 65 -7.30 6.71 -13.14
CA GLY A 65 -6.14 6.61 -14.01
C GLY A 65 -5.99 7.73 -15.04
N LEU A 66 -4.81 7.77 -15.67
CA LEU A 66 -4.39 8.88 -16.54
C LEU A 66 -5.32 9.12 -17.73
N LYS A 67 -5.83 8.05 -18.37
CA LYS A 67 -6.71 8.15 -19.54
C LYS A 67 -8.05 8.81 -19.19
N LYS A 68 -8.65 8.45 -18.06
CA LYS A 68 -9.90 9.08 -17.60
C LYS A 68 -9.71 10.55 -17.27
N VAL A 69 -8.60 10.90 -16.62
CA VAL A 69 -8.25 12.31 -16.37
C VAL A 69 -8.06 13.06 -17.68
N GLN A 70 -7.43 12.44 -18.68
CA GLN A 70 -7.28 13.03 -20.01
C GLN A 70 -8.64 13.27 -20.68
N SER A 71 -9.53 12.27 -20.69
CA SER A 71 -10.89 12.43 -21.22
C SER A 71 -11.66 13.55 -20.52
N TYR A 72 -11.55 13.66 -19.19
CA TYR A 72 -12.17 14.75 -18.44
C TYR A 72 -11.59 16.12 -18.83
N LEU A 73 -10.27 16.25 -18.97
CA LEU A 73 -9.66 17.51 -19.40
C LEU A 73 -10.09 17.89 -20.83
N LEU A 74 -10.23 16.91 -21.73
CA LEU A 74 -10.78 17.12 -23.07
C LEU A 74 -12.22 17.66 -23.03
N THR A 75 -13.08 17.17 -22.11
CA THR A 75 -14.44 17.73 -21.96
C THR A 75 -14.46 19.20 -21.52
N LEU A 76 -13.36 19.69 -20.93
CA LEU A 76 -13.18 21.09 -20.57
C LEU A 76 -12.46 21.90 -21.66
N GLY A 77 -12.19 21.30 -22.82
CA GLY A 77 -11.40 21.93 -23.90
C GLY A 77 -9.90 22.02 -23.60
N ILE A 78 -9.40 21.28 -22.62
CA ILE A 78 -7.99 21.30 -22.21
C ILE A 78 -7.28 20.08 -22.79
N GLU A 79 -6.57 20.28 -23.91
CA GLU A 79 -5.75 19.22 -24.51
C GLU A 79 -4.39 19.09 -23.82
N ARG A 80 -4.12 17.90 -23.26
CA ARG A 80 -2.87 17.60 -22.57
C ARG A 80 -2.38 16.21 -22.87
N SER A 81 -1.06 16.07 -22.96
CA SER A 81 -0.39 14.77 -23.05
C SER A 81 -0.49 14.00 -21.73
N LEU A 82 -0.50 12.66 -21.82
CA LEU A 82 -0.49 11.79 -20.63
C LEU A 82 0.70 12.05 -19.71
N ARG A 83 1.86 12.42 -20.28
CA ARG A 83 3.06 12.83 -19.52
C ARG A 83 2.79 14.10 -18.71
N GLY A 84 2.20 15.12 -19.34
CA GLY A 84 1.86 16.37 -18.67
C GLY A 84 0.82 16.18 -17.56
N ILE A 85 -0.15 15.28 -17.77
CA ILE A 85 -1.12 14.90 -16.73
C ILE A 85 -0.42 14.18 -15.58
N ARG A 86 0.49 13.23 -15.86
CA ARG A 86 1.26 12.53 -14.82
C ARG A 86 2.08 13.50 -13.98
N GLN A 87 2.72 14.50 -14.58
CA GLN A 87 3.46 15.53 -13.84
C GLN A 87 2.56 16.29 -12.87
N VAL A 88 1.37 16.70 -13.33
CA VAL A 88 0.37 17.36 -12.48
C VAL A 88 -0.08 16.44 -11.34
N LEU A 89 -0.37 15.17 -11.62
CA LEU A 89 -0.75 14.22 -10.57
C LEU A 89 0.37 13.99 -9.56
N ASN A 90 1.63 13.93 -10.01
CA ASN A 90 2.79 13.81 -9.12
C ASN A 90 2.96 15.06 -8.24
N SER A 91 2.74 16.27 -8.77
CA SER A 91 2.79 17.50 -7.97
C SER A 91 1.67 17.58 -6.92
N GLU A 92 0.54 16.91 -7.17
CA GLU A 92 -0.56 16.77 -6.21
C GLU A 92 -0.36 15.57 -5.24
N GLY A 93 0.79 14.89 -5.30
CA GLY A 93 1.16 13.78 -4.40
C GLY A 93 0.63 12.40 -4.82
N PHE A 94 -0.01 12.26 -5.98
CA PHE A 94 -0.47 10.95 -6.46
C PHE A 94 0.69 10.15 -7.04
N LYS A 95 0.78 8.87 -6.64
CA LYS A 95 1.74 7.89 -7.18
C LYS A 95 0.99 6.77 -7.88
N ALA A 96 1.50 6.34 -9.04
CA ALA A 96 0.97 5.17 -9.71
C ALA A 96 1.28 3.91 -8.87
N ARG A 97 0.27 3.09 -8.62
CA ARG A 97 0.43 1.78 -7.98
C ARG A 97 -0.16 0.69 -8.87
N ARG A 98 0.55 -0.44 -8.97
CA ARG A 98 -0.01 -1.65 -9.56
C ARG A 98 -1.06 -2.19 -8.61
N LYS A 99 -2.29 -2.37 -9.10
CA LYS A 99 -3.33 -3.03 -8.32
C LYS A 99 -2.94 -4.51 -8.18
N VAL A 100 -2.82 -4.99 -6.94
CA VAL A 100 -2.59 -6.41 -6.66
C VAL A 100 -3.85 -7.19 -7.05
N LYS A 101 -3.68 -8.31 -7.77
CA LYS A 101 -4.79 -9.23 -8.06
C LYS A 101 -5.19 -9.87 -6.73
N ILE A 102 -6.40 -9.59 -6.30
CA ILE A 102 -7.00 -10.20 -5.11
C ILE A 102 -8.18 -11.05 -5.54
N ASN A 103 -8.44 -12.12 -4.80
CA ASN A 103 -9.66 -12.91 -4.99
C ASN A 103 -10.87 -12.03 -4.65
N PHE A 104 -11.89 -12.07 -5.52
CA PHE A 104 -13.12 -11.33 -5.29
C PHE A 104 -13.84 -11.90 -4.06
N VAL A 105 -14.14 -11.06 -3.08
CA VAL A 105 -14.93 -11.42 -1.91
C VAL A 105 -16.26 -10.67 -1.95
N ASN A 106 -17.36 -11.41 -2.06
CA ASN A 106 -18.71 -10.83 -2.08
C ASN A 106 -19.06 -10.18 -0.72
N ALA A 107 -20.12 -9.37 -0.70
CA ALA A 107 -20.53 -8.64 0.52
C ALA A 107 -20.86 -9.58 1.69
N THR A 108 -21.49 -10.72 1.43
CA THR A 108 -21.83 -11.72 2.44
C THR A 108 -20.58 -12.30 3.11
N ASN A 109 -19.59 -12.71 2.32
CA ASN A 109 -18.34 -13.27 2.82
C ASN A 109 -17.50 -12.20 3.53
N LYS A 110 -17.53 -10.94 3.09
CA LYS A 110 -16.90 -9.83 3.84
C LYS A 110 -17.49 -9.69 5.25
N ARG A 111 -18.82 -9.76 5.39
CA ARG A 111 -19.48 -9.72 6.71
C ARG A 111 -19.09 -10.91 7.58
N LYS A 112 -19.08 -12.13 7.03
CA LYS A 112 -18.66 -13.34 7.75
C LYS A 112 -17.21 -13.23 8.24
N ARG A 113 -16.28 -12.81 7.36
CA ARG A 113 -14.87 -12.60 7.70
C ARG A 113 -14.68 -11.52 8.77
N PHE A 114 -15.40 -10.40 8.66
CA PHE A 114 -15.34 -9.32 9.66
C PHE A 114 -15.87 -9.77 11.02
N ALA A 115 -17.03 -10.44 11.06
CA ALA A 115 -17.60 -10.95 12.31
C ALA A 115 -16.66 -11.94 13.00
N TRP A 116 -16.03 -12.84 12.24
CA TRP A 116 -15.02 -13.77 12.75
C TRP A 116 -13.81 -13.02 13.31
N ALA A 117 -13.21 -12.10 12.54
CA ALA A 117 -12.03 -11.35 12.96
C ALA A 117 -12.30 -10.51 14.22
N LYS A 118 -13.47 -9.87 14.29
CA LYS A 118 -13.89 -9.11 15.48
C LYS A 118 -14.05 -10.00 16.71
N LYS A 119 -14.63 -11.20 16.54
CA LYS A 119 -14.84 -12.15 17.64
C LYS A 119 -13.52 -12.66 18.21
N TYR A 120 -12.52 -12.90 17.37
CA TYR A 120 -11.23 -13.50 17.74
C TYR A 120 -10.07 -12.48 17.75
N GLN A 121 -10.35 -11.19 17.82
CA GLN A 121 -9.32 -10.13 17.72
C GLN A 121 -8.23 -10.22 18.80
N HIS A 122 -8.55 -10.80 19.96
CA HIS A 122 -7.64 -10.96 21.10
C HIS A 122 -6.86 -12.28 21.10
N TYR A 123 -7.03 -13.12 20.07
CA TYR A 123 -6.35 -14.41 19.99
C TYR A 123 -4.93 -14.27 19.42
N THR A 124 -4.64 -13.16 18.76
CA THR A 124 -3.30 -12.84 18.29
C THR A 124 -2.50 -12.29 19.46
N THR A 125 -1.44 -12.99 19.87
CA THR A 125 -0.50 -12.51 20.89
C THR A 125 0.33 -11.34 20.36
N ASP A 126 0.78 -10.49 21.29
CA ASP A 126 1.70 -9.39 21.02
C ASP A 126 3.04 -9.97 20.51
N GLY A 127 3.14 -10.14 19.19
CA GLY A 127 4.27 -10.82 18.55
C GLY A 127 4.03 -11.26 17.11
N ALA A 128 2.77 -11.29 16.64
CA ALA A 128 2.47 -11.47 15.22
C ALA A 128 2.90 -10.22 14.43
N THR A 129 4.18 -10.18 14.04
CA THR A 129 4.70 -9.17 13.12
C THR A 129 4.05 -9.33 11.75
N GLU A 130 3.93 -8.23 11.02
CA GLU A 130 3.55 -8.27 9.61
C GLU A 130 4.50 -9.21 8.87
N LEU A 131 3.94 -10.15 8.11
CA LEU A 131 4.72 -11.10 7.31
C LEU A 131 5.63 -10.32 6.36
N LEU A 132 6.92 -10.64 6.38
CA LEU A 132 7.91 -10.08 5.49
C LEU A 132 7.62 -10.54 4.04
N PRO A 133 7.95 -9.73 3.02
CA PRO A 133 7.65 -10.09 1.63
C PRO A 133 8.18 -11.46 1.19
N HIS A 134 9.34 -11.89 1.69
CA HIS A 134 9.92 -13.21 1.36
C HIS A 134 9.19 -14.39 2.06
N GLN A 135 8.33 -14.11 3.04
CA GLN A 135 7.47 -15.11 3.66
C GLN A 135 6.16 -15.31 2.87
N ILE A 136 5.92 -14.48 1.84
CA ILE A 136 4.75 -14.54 0.97
C ILE A 136 5.22 -14.53 -0.49
N GLU A 137 5.61 -15.70 -0.99
CA GLU A 137 5.93 -15.85 -2.40
C GLU A 137 4.74 -16.46 -3.17
N SER A 138 4.45 -15.91 -4.34
CA SER A 138 3.42 -16.47 -5.22
C SER A 138 3.96 -17.70 -5.94
N HIS A 139 3.32 -18.85 -5.72
CA HIS A 139 3.62 -20.09 -6.44
C HIS A 139 3.32 -19.95 -7.95
N VAL A 140 4.25 -20.40 -8.79
CA VAL A 140 4.05 -20.58 -10.23
C VAL A 140 4.04 -22.09 -10.51
N GLN A 141 2.89 -22.62 -10.93
CA GLN A 141 2.76 -24.05 -11.22
C GLN A 141 3.40 -24.37 -12.57
N GLY A 142 4.43 -25.23 -12.55
CA GLY A 142 5.03 -25.82 -13.75
C GLY A 142 4.47 -27.22 -14.05
N ASP A 143 4.90 -27.81 -15.16
CA ASP A 143 4.43 -29.12 -15.65
C ASP A 143 5.26 -30.31 -15.12
N GLY A 144 6.07 -30.08 -14.07
CA GLY A 144 7.07 -31.02 -13.55
C GLY A 144 6.54 -32.03 -12.53
N GLY A 145 5.22 -32.26 -12.49
CA GLY A 145 4.56 -33.06 -11.45
C GLY A 145 4.27 -32.26 -10.16
N SER A 146 3.41 -32.82 -9.32
CA SER A 146 2.99 -32.20 -8.06
C SER A 146 2.90 -33.23 -6.95
N VAL A 147 3.28 -32.83 -5.74
CA VAL A 147 3.07 -33.61 -4.52
C VAL A 147 2.09 -32.84 -3.64
N LEU A 148 1.11 -33.55 -3.07
CA LEU A 148 0.22 -32.98 -2.06
C LEU A 148 0.79 -33.30 -0.68
N PHE A 149 0.95 -32.26 0.13
CA PHE A 149 1.43 -32.36 1.50
C PHE A 149 0.40 -31.77 2.46
N TRP A 150 0.13 -32.51 3.53
CA TRP A 150 -0.63 -32.04 4.68
C TRP A 150 0.31 -31.88 5.87
N GLY A 151 0.12 -30.85 6.70
CA GLY A 151 0.88 -30.69 7.94
C GLY A 151 0.16 -29.80 8.95
N LEU A 152 0.53 -29.96 10.21
CA LEU A 152 0.04 -29.16 11.32
C LEU A 152 1.13 -28.22 11.83
N ILE A 153 0.77 -26.98 12.14
CA ILE A 153 1.67 -25.99 12.74
C ILE A 153 1.03 -25.50 14.04
N THR A 154 1.80 -25.50 15.12
CA THR A 154 1.38 -24.95 16.41
C THR A 154 2.07 -23.60 16.68
N ALA A 155 1.71 -22.94 17.77
CA ALA A 155 2.36 -21.69 18.17
C ALA A 155 3.81 -21.90 18.67
N GLU A 156 4.14 -23.11 19.13
CA GLU A 156 5.44 -23.42 19.73
C GLU A 156 6.35 -24.10 18.71
N GLU A 157 5.88 -25.18 18.10
CA GLU A 157 6.67 -26.00 17.18
C GLU A 157 5.87 -26.50 15.96
N PRO A 158 6.54 -26.78 14.83
CA PRO A 158 5.93 -27.53 13.73
C PRO A 158 5.50 -28.92 14.20
N GLY A 159 4.31 -29.34 13.78
CA GLY A 159 3.81 -30.69 14.00
C GLY A 159 4.23 -31.67 12.91
N TYR A 160 3.68 -32.87 12.97
CA TYR A 160 3.83 -33.86 11.92
C TYR A 160 3.06 -33.46 10.65
N GLY A 161 3.51 -34.04 9.54
CA GLY A 161 2.85 -33.91 8.25
C GLY A 161 2.90 -35.21 7.46
N SER A 162 1.97 -35.33 6.52
CA SER A 162 1.78 -36.49 5.66
C SER A 162 1.84 -36.06 4.21
N THR A 163 2.63 -36.79 3.42
CA THR A 163 2.56 -36.71 1.97
C THR A 163 1.44 -37.61 1.48
N VAL A 164 0.55 -37.08 0.64
CA VAL A 164 -0.48 -37.86 -0.04
C VAL A 164 0.10 -38.29 -1.38
N THR A 165 0.41 -39.58 -1.48
CA THR A 165 1.14 -40.16 -2.61
C THR A 165 0.25 -40.52 -3.78
N GLU A 166 -1.06 -40.69 -3.54
CA GLU A 166 -2.03 -41.12 -4.56
C GLU A 166 -3.31 -40.29 -4.49
N GLY A 167 -3.64 -39.64 -5.61
CA GLY A 167 -4.91 -38.94 -5.79
C GLY A 167 -5.11 -37.69 -4.91
N ASP A 168 -6.37 -37.31 -4.76
CA ASP A 168 -6.82 -36.15 -3.99
C ASP A 168 -7.20 -36.54 -2.55
N VAL A 169 -7.16 -35.57 -1.64
CA VAL A 169 -7.63 -35.75 -0.25
C VAL A 169 -9.15 -35.84 -0.23
N ASN A 170 -9.66 -37.07 -0.10
CA ASN A 170 -11.07 -37.34 0.18
C ASN A 170 -11.34 -37.43 1.69
N THR A 171 -12.59 -37.68 2.08
CA THR A 171 -12.99 -37.78 3.48
C THR A 171 -12.23 -38.87 4.25
N ASP A 172 -12.05 -40.05 3.66
CA ASP A 172 -11.45 -41.20 4.34
C ASP A 172 -9.95 -40.99 4.55
N VAL A 173 -9.25 -40.51 3.51
CA VAL A 173 -7.85 -40.09 3.59
C VAL A 173 -7.68 -38.99 4.64
N TYR A 174 -8.61 -38.04 4.69
CA TYR A 174 -8.55 -36.98 5.67
C TYR A 174 -8.73 -37.49 7.11
N ILE A 175 -9.65 -38.43 7.35
CA ILE A 175 -9.83 -39.07 8.65
C ILE A 175 -8.57 -39.83 9.07
N ASP A 176 -7.93 -40.54 8.13
CA ASP A 176 -6.68 -41.25 8.40
C ASP A 176 -5.57 -40.29 8.84
N ILE A 177 -5.40 -39.17 8.12
CA ILE A 177 -4.48 -38.09 8.49
C ILE A 177 -4.78 -37.52 9.89
N LEU A 178 -6.07 -37.32 10.23
CA LEU A 178 -6.45 -36.83 11.56
C LEU A 178 -6.21 -37.87 12.66
N SER A 179 -6.34 -39.16 12.35
CA SER A 179 -6.13 -40.24 13.30
C SER A 179 -4.65 -40.56 13.53
N THR A 180 -3.78 -40.14 12.62
CA THR A 180 -2.32 -40.34 12.66
C THR A 180 -1.62 -39.02 12.97
N SER A 181 -1.24 -38.27 11.94
CA SER A 181 -0.39 -37.08 12.04
C SER A 181 -0.90 -36.00 13.00
N LEU A 182 -2.21 -35.77 13.09
CA LEU A 182 -2.74 -34.85 14.10
C LEU A 182 -2.53 -35.40 15.52
N LEU A 183 -2.91 -36.64 15.79
CA LEU A 183 -2.79 -37.20 17.15
C LEU A 183 -1.34 -37.33 17.59
N ASP A 184 -0.46 -37.77 16.69
CA ASP A 184 0.99 -37.82 16.94
C ASP A 184 1.53 -36.42 17.26
N THR A 185 1.04 -35.38 16.59
CA THR A 185 1.46 -33.99 16.88
C THR A 185 0.99 -33.56 18.26
N LEU A 186 -0.23 -33.89 18.65
CA LEU A 186 -0.74 -33.53 19.97
C LEU A 186 0.08 -34.19 21.07
N GLU A 187 0.45 -35.47 20.90
CA GLU A 187 1.32 -36.17 21.83
C GLU A 187 2.72 -35.55 21.88
N TYR A 188 3.34 -35.33 20.71
CA TYR A 188 4.67 -34.74 20.60
C TYR A 188 4.76 -33.33 21.21
N CYS A 189 3.79 -32.46 20.92
CA CYS A 189 3.74 -31.11 21.47
C CYS A 189 3.17 -31.06 22.90
N GLY A 190 2.82 -32.19 23.52
CA GLY A 190 2.23 -32.23 24.86
C GLY A 190 0.87 -31.51 24.97
N LEU A 191 0.13 -31.41 23.87
CA LEU A 191 -1.16 -30.75 23.80
C LEU A 191 -2.28 -31.68 24.25
N ASP A 192 -3.04 -31.26 25.27
CA ASP A 192 -4.21 -32.02 25.71
C ASP A 192 -5.32 -31.96 24.63
N ARG A 193 -5.82 -33.16 24.27
CA ARG A 193 -6.89 -33.36 23.28
C ARG A 193 -8.16 -32.60 23.63
N LYS A 194 -8.39 -32.26 24.91
CA LYS A 194 -9.57 -31.51 25.35
C LYS A 194 -9.36 -29.99 25.38
N SER A 195 -8.13 -29.52 25.44
CA SER A 195 -7.83 -28.09 25.63
C SER A 195 -7.35 -27.39 24.35
N PHE A 196 -6.84 -28.15 23.37
CA PHE A 196 -6.36 -27.58 22.11
C PHE A 196 -7.50 -27.10 21.20
N ARG A 197 -7.19 -26.13 20.34
CA ARG A 197 -8.12 -25.63 19.30
C ARG A 197 -7.60 -26.03 17.94
N PHE A 198 -8.35 -26.84 17.22
CA PHE A 198 -8.05 -27.19 15.85
C PHE A 198 -8.63 -26.16 14.88
N GLN A 199 -7.77 -25.54 14.05
CA GLN A 199 -8.19 -24.63 12.99
C GLN A 199 -7.89 -25.26 11.62
N GLN A 200 -8.91 -25.33 10.78
CA GLN A 200 -8.85 -25.78 9.39
C GLN A 200 -9.75 -24.91 8.51
N ASP A 201 -9.69 -25.09 7.19
CA ASP A 201 -10.63 -24.44 6.27
C ASP A 201 -11.97 -25.22 6.17
N ASN A 202 -12.85 -24.78 5.26
CA ASN A 202 -14.16 -25.42 5.05
C ASN A 202 -14.20 -26.27 3.77
N ALA A 203 -13.09 -26.93 3.40
CA ALA A 203 -13.10 -27.86 2.27
C ALA A 203 -14.10 -29.01 2.51
N THR A 204 -14.63 -29.58 1.42
CA THR A 204 -15.63 -30.66 1.44
C THR A 204 -15.28 -31.82 2.38
N PRO A 205 -14.07 -32.42 2.36
CA PRO A 205 -13.71 -33.49 3.29
C PRO A 205 -13.75 -33.02 4.75
N HIS A 206 -13.29 -31.80 5.04
CA HIS A 206 -13.18 -31.26 6.41
C HIS A 206 -14.54 -31.02 7.08
N ILE A 207 -15.58 -30.78 6.28
CA ILE A 207 -16.94 -30.51 6.78
C ILE A 207 -17.88 -31.70 6.66
N SER A 208 -17.39 -32.83 6.15
CA SER A 208 -18.16 -34.05 5.97
C SER A 208 -18.69 -34.58 7.31
N VAL A 209 -19.78 -35.35 7.27
CA VAL A 209 -20.35 -35.95 8.50
C VAL A 209 -19.35 -36.90 9.17
N PRO A 210 -18.67 -37.81 8.44
CA PRO A 210 -17.69 -38.72 9.07
C PRO A 210 -16.54 -37.98 9.75
N THR A 211 -16.04 -36.89 9.17
CA THR A 211 -14.92 -36.12 9.74
C THR A 211 -15.26 -35.37 11.02
N LYS A 212 -16.54 -35.08 11.26
CA LYS A 212 -17.00 -34.31 12.44
C LYS A 212 -17.31 -35.18 13.66
N GLN A 213 -17.28 -36.50 13.51
CA GLN A 213 -17.51 -37.45 14.60
C GLN A 213 -16.27 -37.53 15.50
#